data_AF-T0LD45-F1
#
_entry.id   AF-T0LD45-F1
#
_cell.length_a   1.000
_cell.length_b   1.000
_cell.length_c   1.000
_cell.angle_alpha   90.00
_cell.angle_beta   90.00
_cell.angle_gamma   90.00
#
_symmetry.space_group_name_H-M   'P 1'
#
loop_
_entity.id
_entity.type
_entity.pdbx_description
1 polymer ?
#
loop_
_entity_poly.entity_id
_entity_poly.type
_entity_poly.pdbx_seq_one_letter_code
_entity_poly.pdbx_strand_id
1 'polypeptide(L)'
;MIHPSFDNNIFGSERFQKLELIGDCFYDLKVSDYIYKKYTDADPYELHTHRKRLVNNYTFAMILFKTGLVNLAKTGLNETSRDIQNNKLSKCYSDIFESLAGAVVIDSDFSFESSNAFFDRMLTYMKENSRDC
;
A
#
# COMPACT_ATOMS: atom_id res chain seq x y z
N MET A 1 -6.98 11.38 -4.59
CA MET A 1 -5.66 11.72 -4.00
C MET A 1 -4.83 12.51 -4.99
N ILE A 2 -3.98 13.42 -4.53
CA ILE A 2 -3.08 14.21 -5.40
C ILE A 2 -1.65 13.93 -4.97
N HIS A 3 -0.89 13.25 -5.82
CA HIS A 3 0.50 12.92 -5.55
C HIS A 3 1.39 14.16 -5.79
N PRO A 4 2.53 14.32 -5.08
CA PRO A 4 3.46 15.43 -5.25
C PRO A 4 3.94 15.66 -6.69
N SER A 5 3.97 14.62 -7.52
CA SER A 5 4.35 14.71 -8.93
C SER A 5 3.31 15.37 -9.83
N PHE A 6 2.09 15.66 -9.37
CA PHE A 6 1.05 16.28 -10.20
C PHE A 6 1.37 17.75 -10.50
N ASP A 7 1.39 18.12 -11.78
CA ASP A 7 1.59 19.49 -12.22
C ASP A 7 0.45 20.38 -11.68
N ASN A 8 0.80 21.52 -11.08
CA ASN A 8 -0.11 22.42 -10.35
C ASN A 8 -0.69 21.86 -9.05
N ASN A 9 0.06 21.04 -8.31
CA ASN A 9 -0.33 20.62 -6.96
C ASN A 9 -0.34 21.79 -5.97
N ILE A 10 -1.49 22.45 -5.82
CA ILE A 10 -1.72 23.56 -4.88
C ILE A 10 -1.64 23.14 -3.41
N PHE A 11 -1.70 21.83 -3.11
CA PHE A 11 -1.66 21.31 -1.75
C PHE A 11 -0.23 21.01 -1.27
N GLY A 12 0.76 21.10 -2.16
CA GLY A 12 2.15 20.74 -1.86
C GLY A 12 2.34 19.24 -1.59
N SER A 13 3.53 18.86 -1.13
CA SER A 13 3.86 17.44 -0.86
C SER A 13 3.66 17.01 0.59
N GLU A 14 3.68 17.95 1.53
CA GLU A 14 3.81 17.66 2.96
C GLU A 14 2.65 16.81 3.51
N ARG A 15 1.40 17.18 3.19
CA ARG A 15 0.23 16.42 3.65
C ARG A 15 0.22 15.01 3.09
N PHE A 16 0.53 14.86 1.81
CA PHE A 16 0.60 13.55 1.16
C PHE A 16 1.67 12.67 1.82
N GLN A 17 2.88 13.20 2.02
CA GLN A 17 3.99 12.47 2.62
C GLN A 17 3.72 12.08 4.09
N LYS A 18 2.99 12.93 4.84
CA LYS A 18 2.53 12.56 6.20
C LYS A 18 1.55 11.39 6.16
N LEU A 19 0.62 11.39 5.20
CA LEU A 19 -0.31 10.26 5.04
C LEU A 19 0.42 8.98 4.58
N GLU A 20 1.36 9.10 3.64
CA GLU A 20 2.22 8.00 3.17
C GLU A 20 2.94 7.35 4.36
N LEU A 21 3.59 8.16 5.21
CA LEU A 21 4.29 7.69 6.39
C LEU A 21 3.38 6.92 7.37
N ILE A 22 2.17 7.45 7.65
CA ILE A 22 1.21 6.78 8.53
C ILE A 22 0.74 5.46 7.92
N GLY A 23 0.49 5.45 6.61
CA GLY A 23 0.10 4.26 5.87
C GLY A 23 1.16 3.16 5.84
N ASP A 24 2.42 3.54 5.64
CA ASP A 24 3.58 2.65 5.71
C ASP A 24 3.67 1.99 7.09
N CYS A 25 3.64 2.80 8.16
CA CYS A 25 3.64 2.30 9.54
C CYS A 25 2.46 1.36 9.83
N PHE A 26 1.27 1.69 9.30
CA PHE A 26 0.07 0.87 9.44
C PHE A 26 0.26 -0.51 8.80
N TYR A 27 0.72 -0.57 7.55
CA TYR A 27 0.93 -1.84 6.86
C TYR A 27 2.08 -2.65 7.46
N ASP A 28 3.16 -2.00 7.87
CA ASP A 28 4.28 -2.67 8.54
C ASP A 28 3.82 -3.38 9.81
N LEU A 29 3.00 -2.72 10.63
CA LEU A 29 2.45 -3.31 11.84
C LEU A 29 1.44 -4.43 11.53
N LYS A 30 0.44 -4.16 10.68
CA LYS A 30 -0.65 -5.11 10.42
C LYS A 30 -0.18 -6.36 9.69
N VAL A 31 0.72 -6.21 8.73
CA VAL A 31 1.29 -7.39 8.05
C VAL A 31 2.23 -8.15 8.99
N SER A 32 3.05 -7.46 9.80
CA SER A 32 3.88 -8.15 10.80
C SER A 32 3.02 -8.96 11.79
N ASP A 33 1.93 -8.38 12.30
CA ASP A 33 0.97 -9.05 13.18
C ASP A 33 0.33 -10.28 12.50
N TYR A 34 -0.13 -10.13 11.25
CA TYR A 34 -0.69 -11.24 10.48
C TYR A 34 0.34 -12.37 10.24
N ILE A 35 1.57 -12.03 9.86
CA ILE A 35 2.64 -13.00 9.59
C ILE A 35 3.02 -13.74 10.88
N TYR A 36 3.20 -13.01 11.98
CA TYR A 36 3.52 -13.59 13.29
C TYR A 36 2.47 -14.60 13.74
N LYS A 37 1.18 -14.27 13.57
CA LYS A 37 0.07 -15.16 13.95
C LYS A 37 -0.10 -16.34 13.00
N LYS A 38 0.22 -16.18 11.72
CA LYS A 38 0.02 -17.22 10.70
C LYS A 38 1.14 -18.27 10.70
N TYR A 39 2.38 -17.86 10.91
CA TYR A 39 3.55 -18.73 10.80
C TYR A 39 4.18 -18.94 12.18
N THR A 40 3.47 -19.69 13.04
CA THR A 40 3.83 -19.86 14.47
C THR A 40 5.16 -20.59 14.69
N ASP A 41 5.56 -21.43 13.74
CA ASP A 41 6.79 -22.24 13.82
C ASP A 41 7.95 -21.63 13.02
N ALA A 42 7.71 -20.50 12.34
CA ALA A 42 8.72 -19.86 11.50
C ALA A 42 9.77 -19.12 12.32
N ASP A 43 11.01 -19.20 11.89
CA ASP A 43 12.09 -18.43 12.49
C ASP A 43 12.03 -16.93 12.10
N PRO A 44 12.82 -16.05 12.75
CA PRO A 44 12.81 -14.62 12.42
C PRO A 44 13.13 -14.30 10.94
N TYR A 45 13.99 -15.09 10.30
CA TYR A 45 14.36 -14.90 8.90
C TYR A 45 13.19 -15.27 7.96
N GLU A 46 12.50 -16.36 8.25
CA GLU A 46 11.30 -16.79 7.53
C GLU A 46 10.17 -15.78 7.69
N LEU A 47 9.91 -15.27 8.91
CA LEU A 47 8.93 -14.22 9.16
C LEU A 47 9.23 -12.94 8.34
N HIS A 48 10.50 -12.50 8.32
CA HIS A 48 10.91 -11.36 7.49
C HIS A 48 10.71 -11.63 6.00
N THR A 49 10.96 -12.85 5.54
CA THR A 49 10.77 -13.26 4.15
C THR A 49 9.30 -13.24 3.76
N HIS A 50 8.43 -13.81 4.59
CA HIS A 50 6.97 -13.78 4.36
C HIS A 50 6.42 -12.35 4.35
N ARG A 51 6.88 -11.50 5.28
CA ARG A 51 6.46 -10.09 5.33
C ARG A 51 6.82 -9.34 4.05
N LYS A 52 8.07 -9.44 3.58
CA LYS A 52 8.53 -8.78 2.34
C LYS A 52 7.77 -9.21 1.08
N ARG A 53 7.19 -10.42 1.08
CA ARG A 53 6.37 -10.90 -0.05
C ARG A 53 5.01 -10.21 -0.11
N LEU A 54 4.42 -9.89 1.05
CA LEU A 54 3.12 -9.22 1.12
C LEU A 54 3.23 -7.70 1.03
N VAL A 55 4.24 -7.10 1.67
CA VAL A 55 4.50 -5.67 1.66
C VAL A 55 5.66 -5.38 0.72
N ASN A 56 5.33 -4.94 -0.48
CA ASN A 56 6.30 -4.37 -1.42
C ASN A 56 5.59 -3.43 -2.41
N ASN A 57 6.37 -2.55 -3.01
CA ASN A 57 5.88 -1.51 -3.90
C ASN A 57 5.08 -2.07 -5.09
N TYR A 58 5.48 -3.23 -5.61
CA TYR A 58 4.79 -3.86 -6.74
C TYR A 58 3.41 -4.36 -6.33
N THR A 59 3.29 -5.06 -5.19
CA THR A 59 2.01 -5.52 -4.65
C THR A 59 1.06 -4.35 -4.45
N PHE A 60 1.50 -3.27 -3.79
CA PHE A 60 0.65 -2.11 -3.52
C PHE A 60 0.20 -1.39 -4.79
N ALA A 61 1.13 -1.19 -5.75
CA ALA A 61 0.77 -0.63 -7.04
C ALA A 61 -0.27 -1.50 -7.77
N MET A 62 -0.10 -2.83 -7.78
CA MET A 62 -1.06 -3.75 -8.41
C MET A 62 -2.45 -3.70 -7.78
N ILE A 63 -2.54 -3.59 -6.45
CA ILE A 63 -3.82 -3.42 -5.76
C ILE A 63 -4.50 -2.12 -6.20
N LEU A 64 -3.75 -1.02 -6.29
CA LEU A 64 -4.26 0.26 -6.76
C LEU A 64 -4.86 0.18 -8.19
N PHE A 65 -4.24 -0.60 -9.08
CA PHE A 65 -4.77 -0.85 -10.43
C PHE A 65 -6.00 -1.76 -10.40
N LYS A 66 -5.93 -2.90 -9.70
CA LYS A 66 -7.02 -3.90 -9.65
C LYS A 66 -8.31 -3.36 -9.05
N THR A 67 -8.20 -2.48 -8.06
CA THR A 67 -9.34 -1.83 -7.41
C THR A 67 -9.90 -0.65 -8.20
N GLY A 68 -9.23 -0.23 -9.27
CA GLY A 68 -9.59 0.97 -10.04
C GLY A 68 -9.30 2.29 -9.31
N LEU A 69 -8.73 2.25 -8.11
CA LEU A 69 -8.40 3.43 -7.31
C LEU A 69 -7.39 4.35 -7.99
N VAL A 70 -6.56 3.80 -8.89
CA VAL A 70 -5.65 4.58 -9.73
C VAL A 70 -6.37 5.67 -10.54
N ASN A 71 -7.64 5.45 -10.92
CA ASN A 71 -8.43 6.42 -11.69
C ASN A 71 -8.90 7.60 -10.84
N LEU A 72 -8.85 7.47 -9.51
CA LEU A 72 -9.18 8.53 -8.55
C LEU A 72 -7.93 9.31 -8.08
N ALA A 73 -6.74 8.89 -8.52
CA ALA A 73 -5.48 9.52 -8.20
C ALA A 73 -5.05 10.47 -9.32
N LYS A 74 -4.58 11.66 -8.93
CA LYS A 74 -3.93 12.62 -9.83
C LYS A 74 -2.42 12.50 -9.65
N THR A 75 -1.71 12.19 -10.73
CA THR A 75 -0.25 12.03 -10.76
C THR A 75 0.29 12.72 -12.02
N GLY A 76 1.52 13.21 -12.00
CA GLY A 76 2.21 13.69 -13.21
C GLY A 76 2.94 12.57 -13.96
N LEU A 77 2.47 11.33 -13.85
CA LEU A 77 3.10 10.18 -14.49
C LEU A 77 2.56 9.96 -15.90
N ASN A 78 3.47 9.74 -16.85
CA ASN A 78 3.13 9.41 -18.24
C ASN A 78 2.79 7.92 -18.38
N GLU A 79 2.22 7.52 -19.52
CA GLU A 79 1.80 6.14 -19.82
C GLU A 79 2.93 5.11 -19.67
N THR A 80 4.18 5.50 -19.94
CA THR A 80 5.40 4.67 -19.73
C THR A 80 5.63 4.27 -18.28
N SER A 81 5.00 4.95 -17.32
CA SER A 81 5.08 4.64 -15.89
C SER A 81 4.14 3.49 -15.48
N ARG A 82 3.30 3.02 -16.41
CA ARG A 82 2.28 1.97 -16.23
C ARG A 82 2.64 0.68 -16.96
N ASP A 83 3.92 0.32 -17.01
CA ASP A 83 4.34 -0.93 -17.63
C ASP A 83 4.14 -2.10 -16.66
N ILE A 84 2.88 -2.53 -16.56
CA ILE A 84 2.46 -3.70 -15.78
C ILE A 84 3.10 -4.97 -16.37
N GLN A 85 3.25 -5.05 -17.70
CA GLN A 85 3.76 -6.24 -18.39
C GLN A 85 5.22 -6.56 -18.04
N ASN A 86 6.06 -5.54 -17.91
CA ASN A 86 7.46 -5.70 -17.52
C ASN A 86 7.71 -5.58 -16.00
N ASN A 87 6.66 -5.65 -15.17
CA ASN A 87 6.72 -5.41 -13.72
C ASN A 87 7.38 -4.07 -13.33
N LYS A 88 7.35 -3.08 -14.22
CA LYS A 88 8.01 -1.79 -14.03
C LYS A 88 6.96 -0.74 -13.68
N LEU A 89 6.46 -0.85 -12.45
CA LEU A 89 5.53 0.11 -11.86
C LEU A 89 6.30 1.19 -11.10
N SER A 90 5.88 2.45 -11.27
CA SER A 90 6.45 3.58 -10.53
C SER A 90 6.13 3.46 -9.03
N LYS A 91 7.12 3.77 -8.17
CA LYS A 91 6.97 3.81 -6.70
C LYS A 91 5.79 4.68 -6.28
N CYS A 92 5.53 5.75 -7.02
CA CYS A 92 4.41 6.67 -6.82
C CYS A 92 3.04 5.96 -6.66
N TYR A 93 2.80 4.83 -7.34
CA TYR A 93 1.55 4.09 -7.15
C TYR A 93 1.49 3.36 -5.79
N SER A 94 2.63 2.89 -5.28
CA SER A 94 2.75 2.38 -3.92
C SER A 94 2.48 3.50 -2.91
N ASP A 95 3.14 4.65 -3.10
CA ASP A 95 3.02 5.80 -2.20
C ASP A 95 1.57 6.30 -2.11
N ILE A 96 0.82 6.25 -3.23
CA ILE A 96 -0.62 6.57 -3.27
C ILE A 96 -1.44 5.56 -2.46
N PHE A 97 -1.12 4.28 -2.57
CA PHE A 97 -1.83 3.25 -1.83
C PHE A 97 -1.54 3.31 -0.32
N GLU A 98 -0.30 3.57 0.07
CA GLU A 98 0.10 3.83 1.46
C GLU A 98 -0.59 5.07 2.01
N SER A 99 -0.51 6.19 1.29
CA SER A 99 -1.17 7.43 1.75
C SER A 99 -2.70 7.31 1.81
N LEU A 100 -3.33 6.47 0.98
CA LEU A 100 -4.75 6.14 1.12
C LEU A 100 -5.03 5.41 2.43
N ALA A 101 -4.20 4.43 2.79
CA ALA A 101 -4.33 3.74 4.06
C ALA A 101 -4.16 4.71 5.24
N GLY A 102 -3.17 5.61 5.16
CA GLY A 102 -2.98 6.66 6.16
C GLY A 102 -4.20 7.56 6.29
N ALA A 103 -4.85 7.93 5.17
CA ALA A 103 -6.08 8.71 5.18
C ALA A 103 -7.24 7.95 5.86
N VAL A 104 -7.44 6.66 5.55
CA VAL A 104 -8.48 5.83 6.18
C VAL A 104 -8.25 5.70 7.69
N VAL A 105 -7.01 5.44 8.10
CA VAL A 105 -6.67 5.30 9.53
C VAL A 105 -6.96 6.60 10.28
N ILE A 106 -6.55 7.75 9.74
CA ILE A 106 -6.79 9.05 10.36
C ILE A 106 -8.28 9.43 10.36
N ASP A 107 -8.99 9.19 9.25
CA ASP A 107 -10.43 9.47 9.15
C ASP A 107 -11.25 8.62 10.14
N SER A 108 -10.76 7.41 10.44
CA SER A 108 -11.34 6.54 11.46
C SER A 108 -10.93 6.85 12.91
N ASP A 109 -10.18 7.94 13.14
CA ASP A 109 -9.56 8.29 14.42
C ASP A 109 -8.77 7.12 15.05
N PHE A 110 -7.98 6.43 14.22
CA PHE A 110 -7.21 5.24 14.60
C PHE A 110 -8.05 4.10 15.21
N SER A 111 -9.34 4.03 14.88
CA SER A 111 -10.23 2.94 15.33
C SER A 111 -9.67 1.59 14.93
N PHE A 112 -9.47 0.72 15.92
CA PHE A 112 -8.96 -0.63 15.70
C PHE A 112 -9.90 -1.47 14.84
N GLU A 113 -11.22 -1.33 15.03
CA GLU A 113 -12.24 -2.05 14.28
C GLU A 113 -12.22 -1.64 12.79
N SER A 114 -12.33 -0.34 12.51
CA SER A 114 -12.31 0.19 11.14
C SER A 114 -11.00 -0.14 10.42
N SER A 115 -9.88 0.02 11.14
CA SER A 115 -8.54 -0.26 10.62
C SER A 115 -8.34 -1.74 10.30
N ASN A 116 -8.87 -2.65 11.13
CA ASN A 116 -8.84 -4.09 10.85
C ASN A 116 -9.74 -4.46 9.68
N ALA A 117 -10.97 -3.95 9.66
CA ALA A 117 -11.90 -4.23 8.56
C ALA A 117 -11.34 -3.75 7.21
N PHE A 118 -10.65 -2.60 7.19
CA PHE A 118 -9.92 -2.12 6.03
C PHE A 118 -8.74 -3.06 5.68
N PHE A 119 -7.90 -3.39 6.66
CA PHE A 119 -6.76 -4.29 6.45
C PHE A 119 -7.18 -5.66 5.90
N ASP A 120 -8.21 -6.28 6.45
CA ASP A 120 -8.67 -7.63 6.04
C ASP A 120 -9.14 -7.65 4.57
N ARG A 121 -9.81 -6.57 4.13
CA ARG A 121 -10.17 -6.39 2.73
C ARG A 121 -8.92 -6.27 1.86
N MET A 122 -7.94 -5.46 2.27
CA MET A 122 -6.69 -5.27 1.52
C MET A 122 -5.82 -6.53 1.49
N LEU A 123 -5.78 -7.28 2.59
CA LEU A 123 -5.04 -8.53 2.72
C LEU A 123 -5.51 -9.59 1.72
N THR A 124 -6.80 -9.60 1.39
CA THR A 124 -7.35 -10.47 0.33
C THR A 124 -6.65 -10.19 -1.00
N TYR A 125 -6.53 -8.91 -1.39
CA TYR A 125 -5.80 -8.53 -2.60
C TYR A 125 -4.29 -8.76 -2.48
N MET A 126 -3.67 -8.56 -1.30
CA MET A 126 -2.24 -8.82 -1.13
C MET A 126 -1.90 -10.29 -1.40
N LYS A 127 -2.73 -11.22 -0.91
CA LYS A 127 -2.55 -12.66 -1.13
C LYS A 127 -2.66 -13.05 -2.61
N GLU A 128 -3.57 -12.44 -3.36
CA GLU A 128 -3.73 -12.69 -4.80
C GLU A 128 -2.55 -12.18 -5.65
N ASN A 129 -1.76 -11.24 -5.13
CA ASN A 129 -0.68 -10.58 -5.87
C ASN A 129 0.73 -10.95 -5.35
N SER A 130 0.84 -11.63 -4.20
CA SER A 130 2.07 -12.29 -3.79
C SER A 130 2.31 -13.50 -4.69
N ARG A 131 3.42 -13.50 -5.45
CA ARG A 131 3.82 -14.65 -6.27
C ARG A 131 3.94 -15.91 -5.39
N ASP A 132 3.19 -16.94 -5.77
CA ASP A 132 3.17 -18.34 -5.33
C ASP A 132 2.48 -18.68 -3.98
N CYS A 133 1.31 -19.33 -4.09
CA CYS A 133 0.97 -20.53 -3.33
C CYS A 133 1.48 -21.74 -4.11
#